data_AF-A0AAE2CN33-F1
#
_entry.id   AF-A0AAE2CN33-F1
#
_cell.length_a   1.000
_cell.length_b   1.000
_cell.length_c   1.000
_cell.angle_alpha   90.00
_cell.angle_beta   90.00
_cell.angle_gamma   90.00
#
_symmetry.space_group_name_H-M   'P 1'
#
loop_
_entity.id
_entity.type
_entity.pdbx_description
1 polymer ?
#
loop_
_entity_poly.entity_id
_entity_poly.type
_entity_poly.pdbx_seq_one_letter_code
_entity_poly.pdbx_strand_id
1 'polypeptide(L)'
;MSYVFGTNERKGNGFKKKIEKLERRLLKLRQGHITTESRLEEARLFIEELTIRKESYWKQIGKRHCLQLGDKNTIFFHAAADKSRKNNMIRKLKGENNQFIEGTDGLQ
;
A
#
# COMPACT_ATOMS: atom_id res chain seq x y z
N MET A 1 -1.14 -18.48 -14.95
CA MET A 1 -0.67 -17.37 -14.08
C MET A 1 -1.10 -17.66 -12.65
N SER A 2 -0.24 -18.35 -11.89
CA SER A 2 -0.51 -18.76 -10.51
C SER A 2 -0.23 -17.58 -9.57
N TYR A 3 -1.29 -17.06 -8.97
CA TYR A 3 -1.27 -15.88 -8.11
C TYR A 3 -0.32 -16.03 -6.90
N VAL A 4 0.56 -15.05 -6.70
CA VAL A 4 1.59 -14.92 -5.64
C VAL A 4 0.98 -14.68 -4.23
N PHE A 5 -0.26 -15.09 -3.97
CA PHE A 5 -0.92 -14.91 -2.67
C PHE A 5 -0.38 -15.89 -1.61
N GLY A 6 -0.06 -17.12 -1.98
CA GLY A 6 0.33 -18.16 -1.02
C GLY A 6 1.66 -17.92 -0.29
N THR A 7 2.56 -17.08 -0.82
CA THR A 7 3.84 -16.80 -0.17
C THR A 7 3.75 -15.72 0.90
N ASN A 8 2.78 -14.81 0.78
CA ASN A 8 2.67 -13.67 1.69
C ASN A 8 2.09 -14.08 3.06
N GLU A 9 1.07 -14.94 3.03
CA GLU A 9 0.45 -15.50 4.24
C GLU A 9 1.43 -16.38 5.01
N ARG A 10 2.25 -17.17 4.29
CA ARG A 10 3.31 -18.00 4.90
C ARG A 10 4.32 -17.15 5.68
N LYS A 11 4.78 -16.02 5.10
CA LYS A 11 5.68 -15.08 5.79
C LYS A 11 5.01 -14.39 6.97
N GLY A 12 3.76 -13.92 6.82
CA GLY A 12 2.97 -13.33 7.92
C GLY A 12 2.80 -14.28 9.10
N ASN A 13 2.42 -15.53 8.84
CA ASN A 13 2.34 -16.58 9.85
C ASN A 13 3.71 -16.93 10.46
N GLY A 14 4.79 -16.80 9.69
CA GLY A 14 6.16 -16.95 10.18
C GLY A 14 6.52 -15.92 11.26
N PHE A 15 6.18 -14.65 11.05
CA PHE A 15 6.36 -13.61 12.07
C PHE A 15 5.52 -13.89 13.32
N LYS A 16 4.25 -14.24 13.15
CA LYS A 16 3.33 -14.55 14.25
C LYS A 16 3.87 -15.70 15.12
N LYS A 17 4.26 -16.82 14.51
CA LYS A 17 4.83 -17.98 15.22
C LYS A 17 6.12 -17.66 15.97
N LYS A 18 6.98 -16.81 15.40
CA LYS A 18 8.23 -16.38 16.06
C LYS A 18 7.96 -15.51 17.28
N ILE A 19 7.05 -14.53 17.17
CA ILE A 19 6.63 -13.66 18.27
C ILE A 19 6.01 -14.49 19.40
N GLU A 20 5.03 -15.35 19.10
CA GLU A 20 4.38 -16.22 20.10
C GLU A 20 5.37 -17.18 20.79
N LYS A 21 6.42 -17.63 20.11
CA LYS A 21 7.48 -18.46 20.71
C LYS A 21 8.31 -17.65 21.70
N LEU A 22 8.65 -16.41 21.36
CA LEU A 22 9.44 -15.51 22.20
C LEU A 22 8.65 -15.03 23.42
N GLU A 23 7.37 -14.69 23.25
CA GLU A 23 6.47 -14.31 24.34
C GLU A 23 6.32 -15.45 25.36
N ARG A 24 6.13 -16.69 24.87
CA ARG A 24 6.12 -17.88 25.75
C ARG A 24 7.44 -18.09 26.46
N ARG A 25 8.57 -17.82 25.79
CA ARG A 25 9.90 -17.90 26.41
C ARG A 25 10.05 -16.83 27.49
N LEU A 26 9.62 -15.60 27.23
CA LEU A 26 9.66 -14.49 28.18
C LEU A 26 8.78 -14.77 29.40
N LEU A 27 7.58 -15.34 29.21
CA LEU A 27 6.70 -15.74 30.30
C LEU A 27 7.36 -16.78 31.22
N LYS A 28 8.02 -17.79 30.62
CA LYS A 28 8.77 -18.81 31.38
C LYS A 28 9.98 -18.22 32.11
N LEU A 29 10.72 -17.30 31.47
CA LEU A 29 11.87 -16.61 32.08
C LEU A 29 11.44 -15.70 33.24
N ARG A 30 10.22 -15.13 33.18
CA ARG A 30 9.65 -14.31 34.24
C ARG A 30 9.14 -15.15 35.42
N GLN A 31 8.71 -16.39 35.17
CA GLN A 31 8.22 -17.32 36.21
C GLN A 31 9.35 -18.13 36.88
N GLY A 32 10.48 -18.32 36.20
CA GLY A 32 11.68 -18.94 36.76
C GLY A 32 12.53 -17.94 37.53
N HIS A 33 12.76 -18.20 38.83
CA HIS A 33 13.70 -17.42 39.63
C HIS A 33 15.13 -17.64 39.09
N ILE A 34 15.92 -16.56 38.99
CA ILE A 34 17.29 -16.48 38.40
C ILE A 34 17.30 -16.41 36.86
N THR A 35 16.64 -15.40 36.30
CA THR A 35 17.01 -14.91 34.95
C THR A 35 17.69 -13.56 35.11
N THR A 36 18.87 -13.37 34.51
CA THR A 36 19.51 -12.05 34.45
C THR A 36 18.61 -11.07 33.70
N GLU A 37 18.36 -9.90 34.29
CA GLU A 37 17.60 -8.78 33.71
C GLU A 37 17.94 -8.56 32.22
N SER A 38 19.23 -8.66 31.89
CA SER A 38 19.78 -8.56 30.53
C SER A 38 19.14 -9.53 29.52
N ARG A 39 18.91 -10.81 29.87
CA ARG A 39 18.30 -11.79 28.95
C ARG A 39 16.82 -11.53 28.70
N LEU A 40 16.15 -10.96 29.70
CA LEU A 40 14.75 -10.60 29.60
C LEU A 40 14.60 -9.37 28.70
N GLU A 41 15.51 -8.41 28.85
CA GLU A 41 15.56 -7.21 28.01
C GLU A 41 15.93 -7.53 26.55
N GLU A 42 16.92 -8.40 26.31
CA GLU A 42 17.24 -8.90 24.96
C GLU A 42 16.02 -9.55 24.28
N ALA A 43 15.26 -10.36 25.02
CA ALA A 43 14.07 -11.01 24.49
C ALA A 43 12.95 -10.01 24.14
N ARG A 44 12.79 -8.93 24.93
CA ARG A 44 11.85 -7.84 24.66
C ARG A 44 12.22 -7.08 23.40
N LEU A 45 13.47 -6.63 23.31
CA LEU A 45 13.97 -5.90 22.13
C LEU A 45 13.81 -6.72 20.85
N PHE A 46 14.04 -8.03 20.92
CA PHE A 46 13.86 -8.91 19.76
C PHE A 46 12.38 -9.08 19.35
N ILE A 47 11.44 -9.08 20.30
CA ILE A 47 10.00 -9.07 20.00
C ILE A 47 9.60 -7.75 19.33
N GLU A 48 10.11 -6.63 19.81
CA GLU A 48 9.86 -5.31 19.25
C GLU A 48 10.38 -5.22 17.80
N GLU A 49 11.62 -5.63 17.56
CA GLU A 49 12.23 -5.66 16.22
C GLU A 49 11.39 -6.49 15.24
N LEU A 50 10.97 -7.70 15.65
CA LEU A 50 10.13 -8.56 14.83
C LEU A 50 8.76 -7.95 14.54
N THR A 51 8.21 -7.19 15.49
CA THR A 51 6.93 -6.50 15.33
C THR A 51 7.06 -5.37 14.30
N ILE A 52 8.09 -4.53 14.40
CA ILE A 52 8.40 -3.47 13.44
C ILE A 52 8.59 -4.06 12.03
N ARG A 53 9.32 -5.17 11.93
CA ARG A 53 9.56 -5.85 10.65
C ARG A 53 8.28 -6.41 10.03
N LYS A 54 7.40 -6.98 10.86
CA LYS A 54 6.07 -7.46 10.45
C LYS A 54 5.21 -6.29 9.93
N GLU A 55 5.16 -5.18 10.64
CA GLU A 55 4.41 -3.99 10.22
C GLU A 55 4.93 -3.40 8.91
N SER A 56 6.24 -3.26 8.79
CA SER A 56 6.89 -2.74 7.59
C SER A 56 6.60 -3.62 6.38
N TYR A 57 6.64 -4.95 6.56
CA TYR A 57 6.26 -5.91 5.55
C TYR A 57 4.79 -5.72 5.11
N TRP A 58 3.85 -5.62 6.05
CA TRP A 58 2.44 -5.39 5.70
C TRP A 58 2.19 -4.04 5.03
N LYS A 59 2.89 -2.98 5.44
CA LYS A 59 2.87 -1.67 4.75
C LYS A 59 3.34 -1.79 3.29
N GLN A 60 4.43 -2.53 3.04
CA GLN A 60 4.92 -2.77 1.67
C GLN A 60 3.93 -3.56 0.83
N ILE A 61 3.30 -4.60 1.40
CA ILE A 61 2.27 -5.37 0.71
C ILE A 61 1.05 -4.50 0.40
N GLY A 62 0.58 -3.71 1.35
CA GLY A 62 -0.51 -2.76 1.14
C GLY A 62 -0.21 -1.78 0.01
N LYS A 63 1.00 -1.18 0.00
CA LYS A 63 1.44 -0.28 -1.08
C LYS A 63 1.50 -1.00 -2.43
N ARG A 64 2.11 -2.19 -2.50
CA ARG A 64 2.19 -2.98 -3.74
C ARG A 64 0.79 -3.31 -4.26
N HIS A 65 -0.10 -3.76 -3.39
CA HIS A 65 -1.46 -4.12 -3.74
C HIS A 65 -2.24 -2.88 -4.20
N CYS A 66 -2.07 -1.75 -3.52
CA CYS A 66 -2.63 -0.46 -3.92
C CYS A 66 -2.10 -0.01 -5.28
N LEU A 67 -0.81 -0.13 -5.55
CA LEU A 67 -0.24 0.20 -6.87
C LEU A 67 -0.78 -0.74 -7.97
N GLN A 68 -0.84 -2.05 -7.70
CA GLN A 68 -1.35 -3.03 -8.67
C GLN A 68 -2.86 -2.89 -8.95
N LEU A 69 -3.65 -2.51 -7.95
CA LEU A 69 -5.10 -2.39 -8.09
C LEU A 69 -5.58 -0.97 -8.42
N GLY A 70 -4.83 0.04 -7.98
CA GLY A 70 -5.15 1.46 -8.16
C GLY A 70 -4.71 1.97 -9.54
N ASP A 71 -3.65 1.43 -10.12
CA ASP A 71 -3.22 1.74 -11.48
C ASP A 71 -3.81 0.75 -12.50
N LYS A 72 -5.11 0.47 -12.38
CA LYS A 72 -5.75 -0.47 -13.32
C LYS A 72 -6.04 0.14 -14.68
N ASN A 73 -5.86 1.46 -14.86
CA ASN A 73 -6.17 2.21 -16.08
C ASN A 73 -7.36 1.57 -16.81
N THR A 74 -8.45 1.39 -16.07
CA THR A 74 -9.50 0.47 -16.51
C THR A 74 -10.15 1.05 -17.75
N ILE A 75 -10.69 0.18 -18.61
CA ILE A 75 -11.49 0.63 -19.76
C ILE A 75 -12.62 1.57 -19.29
N PHE A 76 -13.19 1.31 -18.10
CA PHE A 76 -14.15 2.21 -17.45
C PHE A 76 -13.56 3.58 -17.13
N PHE A 77 -12.35 3.65 -16.54
CA PHE A 77 -11.66 4.91 -16.25
C PHE A 77 -11.36 5.69 -17.52
N HIS A 78 -10.84 5.03 -18.57
CA HIS A 78 -10.61 5.66 -19.87
C HIS A 78 -11.90 6.13 -20.52
N ALA A 79 -12.97 5.33 -20.47
CA ALA A 79 -14.27 5.73 -21.02
C ALA A 79 -14.87 6.93 -20.27
N ALA A 80 -14.74 6.99 -18.94
CA ALA A 80 -15.17 8.12 -18.13
C ALA A 80 -14.34 9.37 -18.42
N ALA A 81 -13.01 9.24 -18.49
CA ALA A 81 -12.11 10.34 -18.85
C ALA A 81 -12.37 10.86 -20.27
N ASP A 82 -12.62 9.97 -21.23
CA ASP A 82 -12.98 10.30 -22.60
C ASP A 82 -14.32 11.04 -22.69
N LYS A 83 -15.31 10.62 -21.89
CA LYS A 83 -16.60 11.31 -21.80
C LYS A 83 -16.42 12.73 -21.23
N SER A 84 -15.65 12.88 -20.16
CA SER A 84 -15.33 14.19 -19.59
C SER A 84 -14.54 15.06 -20.57
N ARG A 85 -13.57 14.49 -21.30
CA ARG A 85 -12.83 15.19 -22.37
C ARG A 85 -13.77 15.68 -23.45
N LYS A 86 -14.69 14.84 -23.93
CA LYS A 86 -15.68 15.22 -24.96
C LYS A 86 -16.61 16.33 -24.47
N ASN A 87 -17.05 16.28 -23.22
CA ASN A 87 -17.91 17.30 -22.63
C ASN A 87 -17.19 18.64 -22.42
N ASN A 88 -15.92 18.59 -22.01
CA ASN A 88 -15.13 19.77 -21.71
C ASN A 88 -14.38 20.31 -22.93
N MET A 89 -14.53 19.68 -24.10
CA MET A 89 -13.89 20.13 -25.32
C MET A 89 -14.53 21.44 -25.79
N ILE A 90 -13.78 22.53 -25.67
CA ILE A 90 -14.18 23.85 -26.15
C ILE A 90 -14.19 23.81 -27.68
N ARG A 91 -15.39 23.89 -28.27
CA ARG A 91 -15.58 23.82 -29.74
C ARG A 91 -15.51 25.17 -30.43
N LYS A 92 -16.03 26.22 -29.77
CA LYS A 92 -16.02 27.59 -30.26
C LYS A 92 -15.61 28.54 -29.15
N LEU A 93 -14.85 29.56 -29.49
CA LEU A 93 -14.56 30.67 -28.60
C LEU A 93 -15.33 31.90 -29.08
N LYS A 94 -15.88 32.67 -28.14
CA LYS A 94 -16.60 33.91 -28.44
C LYS A 94 -15.64 35.08 -28.27
N GLY A 95 -15.30 35.76 -29.37
CA GLY A 95 -14.46 36.95 -29.36
C GLY A 95 -15.23 38.21 -28.95
N GLU A 96 -14.51 39.30 -28.69
CA GLU A 96 -15.06 40.59 -28.20
C GLU A 96 -16.09 41.20 -29.15
N ASN A 97 -15.95 40.95 -30.45
CA ASN A 97 -16.87 41.44 -31.50
C ASN A 97 -18.10 40.53 -31.69
N ASN A 98 -18.47 39.73 -30.70
CA ASN A 98 -19.55 38.74 -30.78
C ASN A 98 -19.37 37.66 -31.87
N GLN A 99 -18.18 37.54 -32.47
CA GLN A 99 -17.86 36.52 -33.46
C GLN A 99 -17.48 35.20 -32.78
N PHE A 100 -17.97 34.09 -33.32
CA PHE A 100 -17.60 32.75 -32.88
C PHE A 100 -16.47 32.23 -33.77
N ILE A 101 -15.33 31.91 -33.15
CA ILE A 101 -14.18 31.30 -33.83
C ILE A 101 -14.29 29.79 -33.64
N GLU A 102 -14.34 29.05 -34.74
CA GLU A 102 -14.30 27.59 -34.79
C GLU A 102 -13.00 27.10 -35.41
N GLY A 103 -12.43 26.02 -34.86
CA GLY A 103 -11.20 25.42 -35.37
C GLY A 103 -9.91 26.04 -34.80
N THR A 104 -8.78 25.43 -35.17
CA THR A 104 -7.41 25.86 -34.81
C THR A 104 -7.03 27.24 -35.37
N ASP A 105 -7.93 27.87 -36.12
CA ASP A 105 -7.73 29.10 -36.88
C ASP A 105 -7.47 30.34 -35.97
N GLY A 106 -7.70 30.21 -34.66
CA GLY A 106 -7.39 31.22 -33.65
C GLY A 106 -6.21 30.90 -32.72
N LEU A 107 -5.48 29.79 -32.94
CA LEU A 107 -4.27 29.43 -32.20
C LEU A 107 -3.05 29.69 -33.11
N GLN A 108 -2.66 30.96 -33.25
CA GLN A 108 -1.34 31.34 -33.76
C GLN A 108 -0.32 31.39 -32.64
#